data_AF-A0A4Y9ZHP0-F1
#
_entry.id   AF-A0A4Y9ZHP0-F1
#
_cell.length_a   1.000
_cell.length_b   1.000
_cell.length_c   1.000
_cell.angle_alpha   90.00
_cell.angle_beta   90.00
_cell.angle_gamma   90.00
#
_symmetry.space_group_name_H-M   'P 1'
#
loop_
_entity.id
_entity.type
_entity.pdbx_description
1 polymer ?
#
loop_
_entity_poly.entity_id
_entity_poly.type
_entity_poly.pdbx_seq_one_letter_code
_entity_poly.pdbx_strand_id
1 'polypeptide(L)'
;STVVAVEPPEKKAKEEVADDEEISATGPDTVRLYAWKFEHIEFHEQNALPAVLPADLELLKTWKPDYDSEDGYPDFPVNIFSIYFPHHDELEEDVEGKSHGIAELFAPFLHNIHEFTASRHGVDTPVARLEITVTKRQPKTGPFVNIQLCNAIMDDYNDGFEPVTTGSWAAHILQQQGYSWVTAVDIDRDPVREDTIQLLIQGNLLDLADLYPPPGEKIHPPAAKGESENDELQADEAL
;
A
#
# COMPACT_ATOMS: atom_id res chain seq x y z
N SER A 1 -22.50 -71.69 -20.59
CA SER A 1 -23.27 -70.53 -20.12
C SER A 1 -22.52 -69.25 -20.44
N THR A 2 -23.27 -68.32 -21.02
CA THR A 2 -23.13 -66.85 -20.97
C THR A 2 -21.93 -66.18 -21.62
N VAL A 3 -22.30 -65.36 -22.61
CA VAL A 3 -21.61 -64.33 -23.41
C VAL A 3 -21.35 -63.09 -22.54
N VAL A 4 -20.32 -62.28 -22.84
CA VAL A 4 -20.38 -60.83 -23.15
C VAL A 4 -18.96 -60.30 -23.34
N ALA A 5 -18.73 -59.75 -24.54
CA ALA A 5 -17.64 -58.86 -24.90
C ALA A 5 -18.04 -57.41 -24.62
N VAL A 6 -17.12 -56.54 -24.21
CA VAL A 6 -17.22 -55.08 -24.46
C VAL A 6 -15.81 -54.49 -24.67
N GLU A 7 -15.73 -53.69 -25.72
CA GLU A 7 -14.62 -52.94 -26.31
C GLU A 7 -14.25 -51.63 -25.52
N PRO A 8 -13.29 -50.79 -25.98
CA PRO A 8 -12.32 -50.05 -25.16
C PRO A 8 -12.77 -48.62 -24.79
N PRO A 9 -12.03 -47.91 -23.91
CA PRO A 9 -12.14 -46.46 -23.81
C PRO A 9 -11.04 -45.73 -24.60
N GLU A 10 -11.50 -44.90 -25.53
CA GLU A 10 -10.81 -43.76 -26.12
C GLU A 10 -10.51 -42.64 -25.10
N LYS A 11 -9.52 -41.81 -25.48
CA LYS A 11 -9.32 -40.39 -25.15
C LYS A 11 -8.89 -40.02 -23.72
N LYS A 12 -7.72 -39.39 -23.63
CA LYS A 12 -7.67 -37.94 -23.39
C LYS A 12 -6.36 -37.34 -23.93
N ALA A 13 -6.56 -36.24 -24.64
CA ALA A 13 -5.52 -35.40 -25.21
C ALA A 13 -4.68 -34.76 -24.09
N LYS A 14 -3.42 -34.57 -24.43
CA LYS A 14 -2.38 -33.86 -23.70
C LYS A 14 -2.90 -32.47 -23.29
N GLU A 15 -3.14 -32.28 -22.02
CA GLU A 15 -3.29 -30.96 -21.42
C GLU A 15 -1.87 -30.37 -21.38
N GLU A 16 -1.63 -29.34 -22.19
CA GLU A 16 -0.48 -28.47 -22.03
C GLU A 16 -0.66 -27.78 -20.68
N VAL A 17 0.05 -28.29 -19.67
CA VAL A 17 0.29 -27.59 -18.43
C VAL A 17 1.10 -26.36 -18.81
N ALA A 18 0.46 -25.20 -18.75
CA ALA A 18 1.16 -23.94 -18.71
C ALA A 18 2.19 -24.02 -17.58
N ASP A 19 3.45 -23.73 -17.90
CA ASP A 19 4.49 -23.46 -16.91
C ASP A 19 3.94 -22.37 -15.98
N ASP A 20 3.43 -22.79 -14.81
CA ASP A 20 3.51 -21.95 -13.63
C ASP A 20 5.00 -21.77 -13.41
N GLU A 21 5.53 -20.63 -13.86
CA GLU A 21 6.84 -20.17 -13.44
C GLU A 21 6.84 -20.20 -11.91
N GLU A 22 7.46 -21.24 -11.36
CA GLU A 22 7.76 -21.35 -9.95
C GLU A 22 8.59 -20.09 -9.64
N ILE A 23 7.93 -19.06 -9.09
CA ILE A 23 8.57 -17.83 -8.64
C ILE A 23 9.52 -18.27 -7.54
N SER A 24 10.74 -18.61 -7.96
CA SER A 24 11.75 -19.11 -7.06
C SER A 24 11.96 -18.05 -5.98
N ALA A 25 12.22 -18.47 -4.75
CA ALA A 25 12.45 -17.58 -3.61
C ALA A 25 13.78 -16.80 -3.72
N THR A 26 14.13 -16.32 -4.92
CA THR A 26 15.26 -15.47 -5.24
C THR A 26 15.13 -14.15 -4.51
N GLY A 27 16.14 -13.81 -3.72
CA GLY A 27 16.20 -12.57 -2.97
C GLY A 27 16.79 -12.78 -1.59
N PRO A 28 17.07 -11.68 -0.86
CA PRO A 28 17.55 -11.77 0.52
C PRO A 28 16.55 -12.51 1.42
N ASP A 29 16.98 -12.90 2.61
CA ASP A 29 16.09 -13.47 3.62
C ASP A 29 15.21 -12.40 4.28
N THR A 30 15.64 -11.14 4.21
CA THR A 30 14.99 -9.97 4.80
C THR A 30 14.87 -8.83 3.81
N VAL A 31 13.78 -8.09 3.90
CA VAL A 31 13.54 -6.87 3.13
C VAL A 31 13.11 -5.74 4.07
N ARG A 32 13.47 -4.51 3.72
CA ARG A 32 13.02 -3.30 4.43
C ARG A 32 11.93 -2.63 3.63
N LEU A 33 10.92 -2.13 4.34
CA LEU A 33 9.76 -1.44 3.80
C LEU A 33 9.61 -0.10 4.52
N TYR A 34 9.07 0.90 3.84
CA TYR A 34 8.60 2.13 4.48
C TYR A 34 7.08 2.11 4.52
N ALA A 35 6.50 2.35 5.69
CA ALA A 35 5.06 2.33 5.93
C ALA A 35 4.58 3.55 6.71
N TRP A 36 3.29 3.85 6.59
CA TRP A 36 2.62 4.97 7.27
C TRP A 36 1.15 4.64 7.52
N LYS A 37 0.42 5.56 8.19
CA LYS A 37 -1.04 5.52 8.29
C LYS A 37 -1.65 6.77 7.67
N PHE A 38 -2.94 6.74 7.35
CA PHE A 38 -3.68 7.95 6.96
C PHE A 38 -4.35 8.61 8.16
N GLU A 39 -4.57 9.93 8.10
CA GLU A 39 -5.17 10.71 9.19
C GLU A 39 -6.60 10.27 9.54
N HIS A 40 -7.36 9.89 8.52
CA HIS A 40 -8.79 9.62 8.63
C HIS A 40 -9.12 8.14 8.70
N ILE A 41 -8.09 7.29 8.81
CA ILE A 41 -8.24 5.83 8.81
C ILE A 41 -7.62 5.30 10.09
N GLU A 42 -8.47 4.77 10.96
CA GLU A 42 -8.00 4.11 12.17
C GLU A 42 -7.44 2.73 11.82
N PHE A 43 -6.40 2.30 12.55
CA PHE A 43 -5.73 1.03 12.23
C PHE A 43 -6.72 -0.15 12.21
N HIS A 44 -7.62 -0.22 13.19
CA HIS A 44 -8.59 -1.32 13.33
C HIS A 44 -9.66 -1.36 12.22
N GLU A 45 -9.78 -0.32 11.40
CA GLU A 45 -10.73 -0.29 10.28
C GLU A 45 -10.22 -1.10 9.09
N GLN A 46 -8.89 -1.13 8.89
CA GLN A 46 -8.26 -1.81 7.76
C GLN A 46 -7.33 -2.96 8.16
N ASN A 47 -6.89 -2.98 9.43
CA ASN A 47 -5.84 -3.84 9.96
C ASN A 47 -4.62 -3.86 9.02
N ALA A 48 -4.28 -2.70 8.45
CA ALA A 48 -3.26 -2.59 7.40
C ALA A 48 -2.49 -1.27 7.48
N LEU A 49 -1.28 -1.29 6.94
CA LEU A 49 -0.48 -0.10 6.70
C LEU A 49 -0.08 -0.06 5.21
N PRO A 50 -0.33 1.03 4.48
CA PRO A 50 0.29 1.26 3.17
C PRO A 50 1.82 1.23 3.30
N ALA A 51 2.48 0.70 2.28
CA ALA A 51 3.91 0.49 2.26
C ALA A 51 4.51 0.57 0.86
N VAL A 52 5.83 0.77 0.83
CA VAL A 52 6.64 0.87 -0.38
C VAL A 52 8.06 0.32 -0.13
N LEU A 53 8.74 -0.12 -1.21
CA LEU A 53 10.15 -0.49 -1.11
C LEU A 53 11.07 0.75 -1.19
N PRO A 54 12.23 0.73 -0.52
CA PRO A 54 13.26 1.75 -0.70
C PRO A 54 13.66 1.96 -2.17
N ALA A 55 13.70 0.89 -2.97
CA ALA A 55 14.07 0.96 -4.38
C ALA A 55 13.06 1.75 -5.22
N ASP A 56 11.77 1.66 -4.88
CA ASP A 56 10.72 2.39 -5.58
C ASP A 56 10.84 3.90 -5.31
N LEU A 57 11.22 4.28 -4.08
CA LEU A 57 11.50 5.67 -3.75
C LEU A 57 12.70 6.22 -4.54
N GLU A 58 13.74 5.42 -4.76
CA GLU A 58 14.86 5.84 -5.61
C GLU A 58 14.46 6.03 -7.08
N LEU A 59 13.53 5.20 -7.59
CA LEU A 59 13.00 5.35 -8.94
C LEU A 59 12.29 6.71 -9.10
N LEU A 60 11.47 7.09 -8.13
CA LEU A 60 10.71 8.35 -8.15
C LEU A 60 11.57 9.60 -8.24
N LYS A 61 12.77 9.60 -7.63
CA LYS A 61 13.67 10.77 -7.64
C LYS A 61 14.09 11.22 -9.05
N THR A 62 14.07 10.31 -10.01
CA THR A 62 14.51 10.57 -11.38
C THR A 62 13.41 10.42 -12.41
N TRP A 63 12.25 9.93 -11.99
CA TRP A 63 11.11 9.72 -12.87
C TRP A 63 10.54 11.05 -13.35
N LYS A 64 10.09 11.06 -14.61
CA LYS A 64 9.36 12.16 -15.20
C LYS A 64 8.21 11.59 -16.05
N PRO A 65 7.04 12.22 -16.01
CA PRO A 65 5.92 11.82 -16.86
C PRO A 65 6.26 12.01 -18.34
N ASP A 66 5.90 11.01 -19.14
CA ASP A 66 5.97 11.05 -20.59
C ASP A 66 4.58 11.33 -21.18
N TYR A 67 4.32 12.62 -21.44
CA TYR A 67 3.07 13.10 -22.04
C TYR A 67 2.98 12.81 -23.55
N ASP A 68 4.06 12.38 -24.18
CA ASP A 68 4.08 12.04 -25.60
C ASP A 68 3.77 10.54 -25.83
N SER A 69 3.43 9.80 -24.78
CA SER A 69 3.03 8.39 -24.85
C SER A 69 1.75 8.19 -25.68
N GLU A 70 1.65 7.06 -26.40
CA GLU A 70 0.54 6.79 -27.33
C GLU A 70 -0.84 6.80 -26.63
N ASP A 71 -0.87 6.50 -25.34
CA ASP A 71 -2.07 6.46 -24.51
C ASP A 71 -2.45 7.82 -23.93
N GLY A 72 -1.57 8.84 -24.06
CA GLY A 72 -1.82 10.24 -23.68
C GLY A 72 -1.91 10.50 -22.16
N TYR A 73 -1.77 9.48 -21.33
CA TYR A 73 -1.78 9.55 -19.88
C TYR A 73 -0.55 8.81 -19.33
N PRO A 74 0.43 9.52 -18.74
CA PRO A 74 1.58 8.85 -18.17
C PRO A 74 1.16 8.04 -16.94
N ASP A 75 1.56 6.78 -16.88
CA ASP A 75 1.37 5.96 -15.68
C ASP A 75 2.37 6.33 -14.59
N PHE A 76 1.92 6.38 -13.34
CA PHE A 76 2.81 6.57 -12.20
C PHE A 76 3.68 5.30 -12.02
N PRO A 77 5.00 5.43 -11.81
CA PRO A 77 5.92 4.31 -11.98
C PRO A 77 5.94 3.34 -10.79
N VAL A 78 5.23 3.68 -9.71
CA VAL A 78 5.27 2.97 -8.43
C VAL A 78 3.86 2.90 -7.85
N ASN A 79 3.40 1.68 -7.63
CA ASN A 79 2.16 1.42 -6.90
C ASN A 79 2.46 1.21 -5.41
N ILE A 80 1.58 1.73 -4.57
CA ILE A 80 1.58 1.43 -3.14
C ILE A 80 1.00 0.03 -2.93
N PHE A 81 1.59 -0.74 -2.01
CA PHE A 81 1.06 -2.01 -1.55
C PHE A 81 0.78 -1.94 -0.04
N SER A 82 0.17 -2.97 0.54
CA SER A 82 -0.23 -2.95 1.96
C SER A 82 0.43 -4.08 2.76
N ILE A 83 0.83 -3.73 3.98
CA ILE A 83 1.15 -4.68 5.05
C ILE A 83 -0.14 -4.95 5.82
N TYR A 84 -0.76 -6.10 5.57
CA TYR A 84 -2.01 -6.52 6.20
C TYR A 84 -1.75 -7.43 7.41
N PHE A 85 -2.49 -7.22 8.49
CA PHE A 85 -2.38 -7.92 9.76
C PHE A 85 -3.64 -8.79 9.98
N PRO A 86 -3.74 -9.97 9.33
CA PRO A 86 -4.98 -10.77 9.29
C PRO A 86 -5.44 -11.33 10.64
N HIS A 87 -4.64 -11.16 11.69
CA HIS A 87 -4.85 -11.74 13.01
C HIS A 87 -4.92 -10.69 14.11
N HIS A 88 -4.79 -9.41 13.77
CA HIS A 88 -4.67 -8.33 14.75
C HIS A 88 -5.57 -7.17 14.37
N ASP A 89 -6.52 -6.84 15.25
CA ASP A 89 -7.29 -5.61 15.18
C ASP A 89 -6.50 -4.42 15.77
N GLU A 90 -5.51 -4.71 16.61
CA GLU A 90 -4.61 -3.76 17.25
C GLU A 90 -3.19 -4.32 17.34
N LEU A 91 -2.18 -3.45 17.44
CA LEU A 91 -0.76 -3.83 17.47
C LEU A 91 -0.19 -3.97 18.89
N GLU A 92 -1.03 -4.28 19.88
CA GLU A 92 -0.67 -4.36 21.30
C GLU A 92 -0.73 -5.77 21.87
N GLU A 93 -1.62 -6.62 21.35
CA GLU A 93 -1.88 -7.93 21.92
C GLU A 93 -1.33 -9.08 21.07
N ASP A 94 -0.61 -10.00 21.73
CA ASP A 94 -0.07 -11.17 21.06
C ASP A 94 -1.15 -12.20 20.71
N VAL A 95 -1.02 -12.81 19.54
CA VAL A 95 -1.86 -13.95 19.11
C VAL A 95 -1.02 -15.21 19.00
N GLU A 96 -1.48 -16.28 19.65
CA GLU A 96 -0.76 -17.54 19.74
C GLU A 96 -0.32 -18.06 18.35
N GLY A 97 0.99 -18.26 18.19
CA GLY A 97 1.59 -18.76 16.96
C GLY A 97 1.65 -17.74 15.80
N LYS A 98 1.09 -16.54 15.98
CA LYS A 98 1.04 -15.48 14.98
C LYS A 98 1.89 -14.28 15.35
N SER A 99 2.04 -13.98 16.62
CA SER A 99 2.97 -12.96 17.09
C SER A 99 3.61 -13.34 18.42
N HIS A 100 4.63 -12.58 18.77
CA HIS A 100 5.26 -12.57 20.08
C HIS A 100 5.86 -11.18 20.31
N GLY A 101 5.58 -10.54 21.45
CA GLY A 101 6.10 -9.23 21.80
C GLY A 101 5.65 -8.11 20.87
N ILE A 102 4.45 -8.17 20.27
CA ILE A 102 4.02 -7.18 19.27
C ILE A 102 3.98 -5.73 19.81
N ALA A 103 3.55 -5.52 21.06
CA ALA A 103 3.57 -4.20 21.69
C ALA A 103 4.98 -3.61 21.80
N GLU A 104 5.99 -4.44 22.09
CA GLU A 104 7.40 -4.01 22.12
C GLU A 104 7.89 -3.72 20.69
N LEU A 105 7.56 -4.59 19.74
CA LEU A 105 7.93 -4.45 18.34
C LEU A 105 7.39 -3.15 17.74
N PHE A 106 6.14 -2.79 18.02
CA PHE A 106 5.47 -1.60 17.49
C PHE A 106 5.46 -0.41 18.47
N ALA A 107 6.19 -0.48 19.58
CA ALA A 107 6.33 0.65 20.50
C ALA A 107 6.70 1.98 19.81
N PRO A 108 7.58 2.02 18.79
CA PRO A 108 7.86 3.25 18.06
C PRO A 108 6.62 3.87 17.40
N PHE A 109 5.73 3.04 16.85
CA PHE A 109 4.47 3.44 16.23
C PHE A 109 3.44 3.86 17.28
N LEU A 110 3.18 2.99 18.26
CA LEU A 110 2.14 3.18 19.28
C LEU A 110 2.37 4.46 20.09
N HIS A 111 3.62 4.76 20.44
CA HIS A 111 3.93 5.96 21.23
C HIS A 111 3.92 7.27 20.44
N ASN A 112 3.98 7.22 19.10
CA ASN A 112 4.11 8.43 18.27
C ASN A 112 3.15 8.40 17.07
N ILE A 113 1.96 7.81 17.21
CA ILE A 113 1.05 7.53 16.10
C ILE A 113 0.76 8.75 15.21
N HIS A 114 0.68 9.94 15.80
CA HIS A 114 0.45 11.20 15.08
C HIS A 114 1.61 11.60 14.18
N GLU A 115 2.86 11.24 14.53
CA GLU A 115 4.04 11.51 13.70
C GLU A 115 4.02 10.72 12.39
N PHE A 116 3.32 9.58 12.32
CA PHE A 116 3.29 8.70 11.13
C PHE A 116 2.10 8.91 10.21
N THR A 117 1.41 10.03 10.37
CA THR A 117 0.14 10.29 9.71
C THR A 117 0.38 11.02 8.39
N ALA A 118 0.10 10.36 7.27
CA ALA A 118 0.10 10.98 5.96
C ALA A 118 -1.25 11.62 5.63
N SER A 119 -1.21 12.71 4.87
CA SER A 119 -2.41 13.35 4.31
C SER A 119 -2.33 13.38 2.78
N ARG A 120 -3.51 13.30 2.15
CA ARG A 120 -3.66 13.40 0.68
C ARG A 120 -3.06 14.70 0.14
N HIS A 121 -3.23 15.81 0.85
CA HIS A 121 -2.85 17.14 0.38
C HIS A 121 -1.45 17.58 0.78
N GLY A 122 -0.74 16.82 1.62
CA GLY A 122 0.64 17.14 2.02
C GLY A 122 0.79 18.45 2.78
N VAL A 123 -0.27 18.96 3.39
CA VAL A 123 -0.27 20.26 4.04
C VAL A 123 0.29 20.13 5.46
N ASP A 124 1.52 20.61 5.65
CA ASP A 124 2.14 21.06 6.90
C ASP A 124 2.45 20.05 8.02
N THR A 125 2.45 18.74 7.77
CA THR A 125 2.96 17.77 8.75
C THR A 125 4.23 17.08 8.24
N PRO A 126 5.41 17.28 8.87
CA PRO A 126 6.52 16.35 8.67
C PRO A 126 6.06 14.98 9.15
N VAL A 127 6.10 14.00 8.26
CA VAL A 127 5.55 12.68 8.52
C VAL A 127 6.74 11.75 8.77
N ALA A 128 6.97 11.37 10.02
CA ALA A 128 7.89 10.29 10.34
C ALA A 128 7.39 9.00 9.66
N ARG A 129 8.29 8.07 9.30
CA ARG A 129 7.90 6.82 8.63
C ARG A 129 8.37 5.62 9.42
N LEU A 130 7.58 4.56 9.35
CA LEU A 130 7.97 3.28 9.92
C LEU A 130 8.90 2.58 8.93
N GLU A 131 10.16 2.38 9.32
CA GLU A 131 11.03 1.43 8.65
C GLU A 131 10.73 0.04 9.22
N ILE A 132 10.11 -0.82 8.41
CA ILE A 132 9.67 -2.16 8.81
C ILE A 132 10.58 -3.20 8.15
N THR A 133 11.19 -4.07 8.96
CA THR A 133 11.95 -5.22 8.45
C THR A 133 11.10 -6.48 8.43
N VAL A 134 10.92 -7.04 7.23
CA VAL A 134 10.16 -8.26 6.97
C VAL A 134 11.09 -9.40 6.59
N THR A 135 10.82 -10.61 7.09
CA THR A 135 11.57 -11.83 6.78
C THR A 135 10.67 -12.94 6.22
N LYS A 136 11.30 -13.86 5.49
CA LYS A 136 10.65 -15.07 4.96
C LYS A 136 10.34 -16.11 6.03
N ARG A 137 11.11 -16.15 7.11
CA ARG A 137 11.03 -17.21 8.14
C ARG A 137 10.66 -16.64 9.49
N GLN A 138 9.73 -17.29 10.16
CA GLN A 138 9.39 -16.96 11.54
C GLN A 138 10.66 -16.96 12.42
N PRO A 139 10.95 -15.87 13.15
CA PRO A 139 12.06 -15.85 14.09
C PRO A 139 11.89 -16.89 15.19
N LYS A 140 13.02 -17.44 15.66
CA LYS A 140 13.04 -18.35 16.81
C LYS A 140 13.05 -17.63 18.15
N THR A 141 13.45 -16.36 18.14
CA THR A 141 13.69 -15.52 19.32
C THR A 141 13.38 -14.07 18.97
N GLY A 142 13.02 -13.30 19.98
CA GLY A 142 12.70 -11.88 19.84
C GLY A 142 11.29 -11.62 19.31
N PRO A 143 10.87 -10.35 19.28
CA PRO A 143 9.54 -10.00 18.84
C PRO A 143 9.29 -10.28 17.35
N PHE A 144 8.07 -10.69 17.02
CA PHE A 144 7.62 -10.85 15.64
C PHE A 144 6.10 -10.74 15.51
N VAL A 145 5.62 -10.48 14.30
CA VAL A 145 4.21 -10.63 13.94
C VAL A 145 4.06 -11.17 12.51
N ASN A 146 3.11 -12.06 12.31
CA ASN A 146 2.73 -12.59 11.01
C ASN A 146 1.88 -11.57 10.24
N ILE A 147 2.25 -11.36 8.99
CA ILE A 147 1.59 -10.41 8.09
C ILE A 147 1.29 -11.07 6.75
N GLN A 148 0.46 -10.39 5.95
CA GLN A 148 0.32 -10.61 4.51
C GLN A 148 0.76 -9.35 3.77
N LEU A 149 1.56 -9.52 2.71
CA LEU A 149 1.87 -8.42 1.79
C LEU A 149 0.90 -8.49 0.62
N CYS A 150 0.01 -7.52 0.55
CA CYS A 150 -1.08 -7.48 -0.42
C CYS A 150 -0.89 -6.31 -1.37
N ASN A 151 -1.38 -6.43 -2.60
CA ASN A 151 -1.58 -5.24 -3.42
C ASN A 151 -2.59 -4.31 -2.73
N ALA A 152 -2.50 -3.02 -3.01
CA ALA A 152 -3.43 -2.04 -2.47
C ALA A 152 -4.20 -1.38 -3.61
N ILE A 153 -5.43 -0.97 -3.32
CA ILE A 153 -6.25 -0.14 -4.22
C ILE A 153 -6.58 1.17 -3.53
N MET A 154 -6.69 2.23 -4.33
CA MET A 154 -7.18 3.50 -3.82
C MET A 154 -8.64 3.33 -3.39
N ASP A 155 -8.94 3.84 -2.19
CA ASP A 155 -10.30 4.00 -1.70
C ASP A 155 -10.69 5.48 -1.77
N ASP A 156 -11.52 5.79 -2.76
CA ASP A 156 -12.03 7.14 -3.04
C ASP A 156 -12.86 7.72 -1.89
N TYR A 157 -13.37 6.90 -0.97
CA TYR A 157 -14.22 7.37 0.12
C TYR A 157 -13.42 7.76 1.36
N ASN A 158 -12.33 7.04 1.65
CA ASN A 158 -11.52 7.24 2.85
C ASN A 158 -10.20 7.97 2.58
N ASP A 159 -9.96 8.45 1.35
CA ASP A 159 -8.75 9.16 0.93
C ASP A 159 -7.46 8.38 1.26
N GLY A 160 -7.49 7.05 1.05
CA GLY A 160 -6.40 6.15 1.43
C GLY A 160 -6.27 4.93 0.52
N PHE A 161 -5.57 3.90 1.02
CA PHE A 161 -5.34 2.66 0.29
C PHE A 161 -5.87 1.46 1.08
N GLU A 162 -6.72 0.67 0.45
CA GLU A 162 -7.27 -0.55 1.03
C GLU A 162 -6.46 -1.79 0.59
N PRO A 163 -6.19 -2.74 1.50
CA PRO A 163 -5.52 -3.98 1.15
C PRO A 163 -6.45 -4.90 0.35
N VAL A 164 -5.92 -5.46 -0.73
CA VAL A 164 -6.64 -6.45 -1.53
C VAL A 164 -6.34 -7.83 -0.97
N THR A 165 -7.29 -8.39 -0.24
CA THR A 165 -7.09 -9.66 0.48
C THR A 165 -7.65 -10.88 -0.26
N THR A 166 -8.35 -10.69 -1.39
CA THR A 166 -8.98 -11.77 -2.15
C THR A 166 -8.80 -11.61 -3.66
N GLY A 167 -8.81 -12.73 -4.38
CA GLY A 167 -8.64 -12.76 -5.84
C GLY A 167 -7.21 -13.07 -6.30
N SER A 168 -7.03 -13.26 -7.61
CA SER A 168 -5.74 -13.65 -8.22
C SER A 168 -4.65 -12.59 -8.11
N TRP A 169 -5.02 -11.34 -7.82
CA TRP A 169 -4.16 -10.18 -7.73
C TRP A 169 -4.02 -9.69 -6.28
N ALA A 170 -4.46 -10.46 -5.28
CA ALA A 170 -4.37 -10.07 -3.87
C ALA A 170 -2.92 -10.04 -3.38
N ALA A 171 -2.15 -11.10 -3.64
CA ALA A 171 -0.80 -11.24 -3.11
C ALA A 171 0.21 -10.39 -3.88
N HIS A 172 0.92 -9.52 -3.18
CA HIS A 172 2.07 -8.79 -3.72
C HIS A 172 3.22 -9.76 -4.03
N ILE A 173 4.12 -9.40 -4.94
CA ILE A 173 5.25 -10.26 -5.35
C ILE A 173 6.13 -10.69 -4.17
N LEU A 174 6.28 -9.84 -3.14
CA LEU A 174 7.02 -10.18 -1.93
C LEU A 174 6.32 -11.29 -1.11
N GLN A 175 4.99 -11.31 -1.06
CA GLN A 175 4.26 -12.40 -0.41
C GLN A 175 4.52 -13.73 -1.13
N GLN A 176 4.53 -13.70 -2.46
CA GLN A 176 4.81 -14.88 -3.30
C GLN A 176 6.24 -15.38 -3.09
N GLN A 177 7.20 -14.49 -2.82
CA GLN A 177 8.58 -14.82 -2.44
C GLN A 177 8.73 -15.31 -0.98
N GLY A 178 7.64 -15.33 -0.20
CA GLY A 178 7.57 -15.91 1.14
C GLY A 178 7.73 -14.94 2.30
N TYR A 179 7.91 -13.64 2.06
CA TYR A 179 8.00 -12.64 3.14
C TYR A 179 6.67 -12.55 3.91
N SER A 180 6.68 -12.88 5.21
CA SER A 180 5.43 -13.03 6.00
C SER A 180 5.57 -12.62 7.47
N TRP A 181 6.71 -12.08 7.89
CA TRP A 181 6.99 -11.82 9.31
C TRP A 181 7.68 -10.49 9.51
N VAL A 182 7.08 -9.57 10.26
CA VAL A 182 7.76 -8.36 10.75
C VAL A 182 8.61 -8.73 11.95
N THR A 183 9.83 -8.18 12.00
CA THR A 183 10.84 -8.51 13.03
C THR A 183 11.56 -7.32 13.62
N ALA A 184 11.46 -6.17 12.96
CA ALA A 184 11.93 -4.90 13.50
C ALA A 184 11.06 -3.77 12.93
N VAL A 185 10.82 -2.76 13.77
CA VAL A 185 10.18 -1.51 13.40
C VAL A 185 11.05 -0.41 13.97
N ASP A 186 11.42 0.56 13.14
CA ASP A 186 12.16 1.74 13.54
C ASP A 186 11.51 2.99 12.92
N ILE A 187 11.97 4.17 13.36
CA ILE A 187 11.48 5.46 12.87
C ILE A 187 12.53 6.07 11.95
N ASP A 188 12.13 6.31 10.72
CA ASP A 188 12.88 7.10 9.76
C ASP A 188 12.36 8.54 9.73
N ARG A 189 13.29 9.50 9.80
CA ARG A 189 13.04 10.96 9.79
C ARG A 189 13.89 11.68 8.75
N ASP A 190 14.30 10.98 7.69
CA ASP A 190 15.02 11.58 6.57
C ASP A 190 14.07 12.44 5.73
N PRO A 191 14.22 13.79 5.75
CA PRO A 191 13.28 14.69 5.10
C PRO A 191 13.19 14.46 3.59
N VAL A 192 14.26 14.03 2.94
CA VAL A 192 14.25 13.74 1.49
C VAL A 192 13.36 12.54 1.18
N ARG A 193 13.36 11.54 2.08
CA ARG A 193 12.52 10.35 1.95
C ARG A 193 11.06 10.69 2.24
N GLU A 194 10.80 11.57 3.20
CA GLU A 194 9.46 12.07 3.49
C GLU A 194 8.84 12.76 2.28
N ASP A 195 9.57 13.68 1.63
CA ASP A 195 9.12 14.36 0.41
C ASP A 195 8.83 13.37 -0.73
N THR A 196 9.67 12.35 -0.88
CA THR A 196 9.51 11.34 -1.94
C THR A 196 8.27 10.46 -1.71
N ILE A 197 7.99 10.09 -0.46
CA ILE A 197 6.78 9.32 -0.11
C ILE A 197 5.54 10.21 -0.26
N GLN A 198 5.62 11.49 0.10
CA GLN A 198 4.50 12.41 -0.11
C GLN A 198 4.17 12.54 -1.61
N LEU A 199 5.19 12.65 -2.45
CA LEU A 199 5.04 12.64 -3.91
C LEU A 199 4.41 11.33 -4.40
N LEU A 200 4.82 10.18 -3.85
CA LEU A 200 4.23 8.87 -4.16
C LEU A 200 2.74 8.82 -3.83
N ILE A 201 2.36 9.26 -2.63
CA ILE A 201 0.96 9.29 -2.17
C ILE A 201 0.15 10.19 -3.09
N GLN A 202 0.63 11.40 -3.35
CA GLN A 202 -0.05 12.34 -4.24
C GLN A 202 -0.17 11.77 -5.66
N GLY A 203 0.90 11.20 -6.21
CA GLY A 203 0.91 10.60 -7.56
C GLY A 203 -0.06 9.44 -7.75
N ASN A 204 -0.47 8.79 -6.65
CA ASN A 204 -1.48 7.73 -6.67
C ASN A 204 -2.89 8.22 -6.27
N LEU A 205 -3.04 9.42 -5.71
CA LEU A 205 -4.32 9.96 -5.20
C LEU A 205 -4.85 11.19 -5.96
N LEU A 206 -4.02 11.84 -6.75
CA LEU A 206 -4.33 13.07 -7.49
C LEU A 206 -4.13 12.83 -8.99
N ASP A 207 -4.74 13.69 -9.80
CA ASP A 207 -4.46 13.68 -11.23
C ASP A 207 -2.98 14.02 -11.45
N LEU A 208 -2.31 13.22 -12.28
CA LEU A 208 -0.90 13.43 -12.56
C LEU A 208 -0.66 14.81 -13.20
N ALA A 209 -1.65 15.35 -13.94
CA ALA A 209 -1.60 16.70 -14.49
C ALA A 209 -1.58 17.80 -13.40
N ASP A 210 -2.16 17.55 -12.22
CA ASP A 210 -2.13 18.49 -11.09
C ASP A 210 -0.73 18.57 -10.46
N LEU A 211 0.00 17.45 -10.45
CA LEU A 211 1.34 17.35 -9.87
C LEU A 211 2.44 17.74 -10.85
N TYR A 212 2.25 17.35 -12.10
CA TYR A 212 3.13 17.61 -13.22
C TYR A 212 2.25 18.16 -14.35
N PRO A 213 2.13 19.49 -14.51
CA PRO A 213 1.36 20.03 -15.61
C PRO A 213 2.08 19.75 -16.93
N PRO A 214 1.34 19.42 -18.01
CA PRO A 214 1.91 19.33 -19.35
C PRO A 214 2.65 20.62 -19.72
N PRO A 215 3.73 20.53 -20.53
CA PRO A 215 4.47 21.70 -20.97
C PRO A 215 3.56 22.76 -21.62
N GLY A 216 3.41 23.92 -20.96
CA GLY A 216 2.59 25.04 -21.46
C GLY A 216 1.30 25.29 -20.69
N GLU A 217 0.87 24.38 -19.80
CA GLU A 217 -0.21 24.62 -18.85
C GLU A 217 0.32 25.28 -17.56
N LYS A 218 -0.43 26.25 -17.03
CA LYS A 218 -0.11 26.91 -15.76
C LYS A 218 -0.72 26.10 -14.62
N ILE A 219 0.06 25.91 -13.56
CA ILE A 219 -0.44 25.36 -12.28
C ILE A 219 -1.57 26.27 -11.80
N HIS A 220 -2.79 25.76 -11.78
CA HIS A 220 -3.87 26.36 -11.01
C HIS A 220 -3.64 25.96 -9.55
N PRO A 221 -3.30 26.90 -8.64
CA PRO A 221 -3.18 26.54 -7.24
C PRO A 221 -4.53 25.96 -6.76
N PRO A 222 -4.52 24.95 -5.88
CA PRO A 222 -5.74 24.43 -5.31
C PRO A 222 -6.52 25.60 -4.71
N ALA A 223 -7.82 25.67 -5.02
CA ALA A 223 -8.68 26.77 -4.61
C ALA A 223 -8.51 26.99 -3.10
N ALA A 224 -7.86 28.09 -2.73
CA ALA A 224 -7.85 28.53 -1.34
C ALA A 224 -9.31 28.60 -0.89
N LYS A 225 -9.63 27.91 0.22
CA LYS A 225 -10.97 27.82 0.82
C LYS A 225 -11.74 29.10 0.54
N GLY A 226 -12.78 28.97 -0.28
CA GLY A 226 -13.73 30.04 -0.54
C GLY A 226 -14.19 30.60 0.79
N GLU A 227 -13.90 31.89 0.98
CA GLU A 227 -14.58 32.73 1.93
C GLU A 227 -16.08 32.47 1.78
N SER A 228 -16.74 32.29 2.93
CA SER A 228 -18.18 32.14 3.05
C SER A 228 -18.90 33.15 2.15
N GLU A 229 -19.64 32.66 1.14
CA GLU A 229 -20.73 33.41 0.57
C GLU A 229 -21.78 33.60 1.67
N ASN A 230 -21.71 34.76 2.32
CA ASN A 230 -22.82 35.34 3.04
C ASN A 230 -23.92 35.59 2.03
N ASP A 231 -24.89 34.68 1.95
CA ASP A 231 -26.16 34.97 1.29
C ASP A 231 -26.90 36.02 2.14
N GLU A 232 -26.81 37.27 1.69
CA GLU A 232 -27.69 38.37 2.08
C GLU A 232 -29.14 38.00 1.74
N LEU A 233 -29.90 37.55 2.75
CA LEU A 233 -31.36 37.59 2.70
C LEU A 233 -31.80 39.05 2.65
N GLN A 234 -32.08 39.54 1.45
CA GLN A 234 -32.87 40.74 1.23
C GLN A 234 -34.28 40.53 1.81
N ALA A 235 -34.54 41.16 2.96
CA ALA A 235 -35.89 41.45 3.41
C ALA A 235 -36.34 42.75 2.74
N ASP A 236 -37.11 42.62 1.66
CA ASP A 236 -37.84 43.73 1.06
C ASP A 236 -39.16 43.91 1.85
N GLU A 237 -39.31 45.08 2.48
CA GLU A 237 -40.58 45.54 3.05
C GLU A 237 -41.52 46.00 1.93
N ALA A 238 -42.82 45.66 2.09
CA ALA A 238 -44.00 46.53 1.91
C ALA A 238 -45.14 45.92 1.06
N LEU A 239 -46.20 45.45 1.73
CA LEU A 239 -47.54 46.07 1.79
C LEU A 239 -48.54 45.22 2.60
#